data_AF-A0A8T4Z2D1-F1
#
_entry.id   AF-A0A8T4Z2D1-F1
#
_cell.length_a   1.000
_cell.length_b   1.000
_cell.length_c   1.000
_cell.angle_alpha   90.00
_cell.angle_beta   90.00
_cell.angle_gamma   90.00
#
_symmetry.space_group_name_H-M   'P 1'
#
loop_
_entity.id
_entity.type
_entity.pdbx_description
1 polymer ?
#
loop_
_entity_poly.entity_id
_entity_poly.type
_entity_poly.pdbx_seq_one_letter_code
_entity_poly.pdbx_strand_id
1 'polypeptide(L)'
;MPVQRFRINPTSKSALFRAKRWFYSTFYTNAPADVKEENKKVWVDLAARLIEEINKRNAADKPARLIINYETGPRGEFKPLSATIELMEIRPLETFTVFASKEEEKKKLKAELEELLKKAKELGISLKELE
;
A
#
# COMPACT_ATOMS: atom_id res chain seq x y z
N MET A 1 -11.19 23.28 -6.60
CA MET A 1 -11.55 21.86 -6.43
C MET A 1 -10.34 21.11 -5.88
N PRO A 2 -10.31 20.78 -4.57
CA PRO A 2 -9.25 19.98 -4.01
C PRO A 2 -9.26 18.53 -4.56
N VAL A 3 -8.07 17.95 -4.68
CA VAL A 3 -7.86 16.58 -5.14
C VAL A 3 -7.02 15.85 -4.10
N GLN A 4 -7.56 14.75 -3.57
CA GLN A 4 -6.78 13.86 -2.71
C GLN A 4 -6.24 12.70 -3.54
N ARG A 5 -4.93 12.73 -3.83
CA ARG A 5 -4.21 11.64 -4.50
C ARG A 5 -3.47 10.80 -3.46
N PHE A 6 -3.88 9.55 -3.26
CA PHE A 6 -3.20 8.64 -2.35
C PHE A 6 -1.91 8.06 -2.97
N ARG A 7 -1.00 7.57 -2.12
CA ARG A 7 0.13 6.78 -2.60
C ARG A 7 -0.35 5.44 -3.16
N ILE A 8 0.51 4.77 -3.92
CA ILE A 8 0.25 3.41 -4.37
C ILE A 8 0.25 2.50 -3.15
N ASN A 9 -0.73 1.61 -3.12
CA ASN A 9 -1.00 0.69 -2.04
C ASN A 9 -0.86 -0.75 -2.57
N PRO A 10 -0.36 -1.70 -1.75
CA PRO A 10 -0.19 -3.09 -2.18
C PRO A 10 -1.48 -3.77 -2.64
N THR A 11 -2.63 -3.34 -2.10
CA THR A 11 -3.96 -3.85 -2.48
C THR A 11 -4.99 -2.73 -2.55
N SER A 12 -6.01 -2.89 -3.40
CA SER A 12 -7.19 -2.00 -3.46
C SER A 12 -7.89 -1.86 -2.11
N LYS A 13 -7.99 -2.94 -1.33
CA LYS A 13 -8.51 -2.91 0.05
C LYS A 13 -7.72 -1.96 0.93
N SER A 14 -6.38 -2.02 0.87
CA SER A 14 -5.53 -1.13 1.67
C SER A 14 -5.59 0.33 1.19
N ALA A 15 -5.79 0.58 -0.11
CA ALA A 15 -6.02 1.91 -0.65
C ALA A 15 -7.31 2.52 -0.08
N LEU A 16 -8.40 1.74 -0.08
CA LEU A 16 -9.68 2.15 0.51
C LEU A 16 -9.56 2.41 2.02
N PHE A 17 -8.81 1.57 2.74
CA PHE A 17 -8.56 1.78 4.17
C PHE A 17 -7.79 3.07 4.45
N ARG A 18 -6.80 3.42 3.62
CA ARG A 18 -6.11 4.72 3.72
C ARG A 18 -7.05 5.88 3.44
N ALA A 19 -7.92 5.77 2.44
CA ALA A 19 -8.92 6.78 2.18
C ALA A 19 -9.94 6.93 3.32
N LYS A 20 -10.35 5.83 3.95
CA LYS A 20 -11.15 5.85 5.19
C LYS A 20 -10.45 6.67 6.27
N ARG A 21 -9.20 6.37 6.58
CA ARG A 21 -8.45 7.09 7.63
C ARG A 21 -8.36 8.59 7.34
N TRP A 22 -8.07 8.94 6.09
CA TRP A 22 -8.05 10.34 5.64
C TRP A 22 -9.42 11.02 5.76
N PHE A 23 -10.50 10.35 5.36
CA PHE A 23 -11.85 10.90 5.48
C PHE A 23 -12.16 11.19 6.95
N TYR A 24 -11.92 10.22 7.84
CA TYR A 24 -12.22 10.40 9.26
C TYR A 24 -11.38 11.52 9.88
N SER A 25 -10.08 11.61 9.55
CA SER A 25 -9.24 12.69 10.09
C SER A 25 -9.63 14.08 9.56
N THR A 26 -10.12 14.16 8.33
CA THR A 26 -10.32 15.44 7.64
C THR A 26 -11.74 15.97 7.78
N PHE A 27 -12.75 15.10 7.70
CA PHE A 27 -14.16 15.50 7.60
C PHE A 27 -15.03 15.00 8.74
N TYR A 28 -14.51 14.14 9.63
CA TYR A 28 -15.31 13.58 10.73
C TYR A 28 -14.87 14.04 12.11
N THR A 29 -13.59 13.87 12.47
CA THR A 29 -13.13 14.06 13.87
C THR A 29 -13.47 15.45 14.42
N ASN A 30 -13.25 16.50 13.62
CA ASN A 30 -13.37 17.90 14.05
C ASN A 30 -14.62 18.64 13.53
N ALA A 31 -15.55 17.94 12.86
CA ALA A 31 -16.75 18.58 12.32
C ALA A 31 -17.83 18.80 13.40
N PRO A 32 -18.77 19.76 13.22
CA PRO A 32 -19.98 19.87 14.05
C PRO A 32 -20.81 18.58 14.03
N ALA A 33 -21.53 18.27 15.12
CA ALA A 33 -22.20 16.97 15.30
C ALA A 33 -23.19 16.60 14.18
N ASP A 34 -23.95 17.56 13.68
CA ASP A 34 -24.88 17.38 12.56
C ASP A 34 -24.13 17.13 11.24
N VAL A 35 -23.03 17.84 11.00
CA VAL A 35 -22.16 17.65 9.82
C VAL A 35 -21.43 16.30 9.87
N LYS A 36 -21.08 15.79 11.06
CA LYS A 36 -20.41 14.49 11.21
C LYS A 36 -21.23 13.34 10.64
N GLU A 37 -22.51 13.27 11.00
CA GLU A 37 -23.37 12.17 10.54
C GLU A 37 -23.68 12.30 9.05
N GLU A 38 -23.85 13.53 8.54
CA GLU A 38 -24.00 13.76 7.09
C GLU A 38 -22.75 13.30 6.32
N ASN A 39 -21.56 13.77 6.74
CA ASN A 39 -20.30 13.39 6.12
C ASN A 39 -20.07 11.88 6.16
N LYS A 40 -20.38 11.23 7.29
CA LYS A 40 -20.24 9.78 7.46
C LYS A 40 -21.16 9.02 6.52
N LYS A 41 -22.41 9.46 6.35
CA LYS A 41 -23.35 8.86 5.39
C LYS A 41 -22.78 8.95 3.96
N VAL A 42 -22.36 10.15 3.56
CA VAL A 42 -21.77 10.39 2.24
C VAL A 42 -20.53 9.52 2.00
N TRP A 43 -19.66 9.38 3.01
CA TRP A 43 -18.50 8.50 2.93
C TRP A 43 -18.87 7.02 2.79
N VAL A 44 -19.84 6.54 3.58
CA VAL A 44 -20.29 5.14 3.52
C VAL A 44 -20.85 4.82 2.13
N ASP A 45 -21.63 5.72 1.55
CA ASP A 45 -22.20 5.56 0.21
C ASP A 45 -21.10 5.52 -0.86
N LEU A 46 -20.12 6.43 -0.80
CA LEU A 46 -18.96 6.41 -1.71
C LEU A 46 -18.14 5.13 -1.53
N ALA A 47 -17.86 4.72 -0.29
CA ALA A 47 -17.07 3.53 0.00
C ALA A 47 -17.77 2.26 -0.49
N ALA A 48 -19.09 2.15 -0.34
CA ALA A 48 -19.88 1.04 -0.86
C ALA A 48 -19.75 0.93 -2.39
N ARG A 49 -19.90 2.05 -3.12
CA ARG A 49 -19.71 2.09 -4.58
C ARG A 49 -18.29 1.70 -5.00
N LEU A 50 -17.28 2.18 -4.28
CA LEU A 50 -15.89 1.80 -4.55
C LEU A 50 -15.67 0.29 -4.38
N ILE A 51 -16.20 -0.30 -3.30
CA ILE A 51 -16.11 -1.74 -3.05
C ILE A 51 -16.79 -2.54 -4.17
N GLU A 52 -17.99 -2.12 -4.57
CA GLU A 52 -18.72 -2.75 -5.65
C GLU A 52 -17.92 -2.76 -6.96
N GLU A 53 -17.37 -1.61 -7.37
CA GLU A 53 -16.58 -1.49 -8.60
C GLU A 53 -15.25 -2.25 -8.54
N ILE A 54 -14.61 -2.34 -7.37
CA ILE A 54 -13.41 -3.17 -7.14
C ILE A 54 -13.75 -4.65 -7.32
N ASN A 55 -14.86 -5.10 -6.73
CA ASN A 55 -15.27 -6.50 -6.75
C ASN A 55 -15.68 -6.94 -8.16
N LYS A 56 -16.43 -6.10 -8.89
CA LYS A 56 -16.78 -6.35 -10.31
C LYS A 56 -15.56 -6.60 -11.20
N ARG A 57 -14.41 -6.02 -10.85
CA ARG A 57 -13.14 -6.16 -11.60
C ARG A 57 -12.22 -7.23 -11.03
N ASN A 58 -12.66 -7.98 -10.01
CA ASN A 58 -11.84 -8.92 -9.26
C ASN A 58 -10.47 -8.33 -8.84
N ALA A 59 -10.48 -7.05 -8.44
CA ALA A 59 -9.27 -6.25 -8.25
C ALA A 59 -8.90 -6.03 -6.77
N ALA A 60 -9.56 -6.76 -5.87
CA ALA A 60 -9.48 -6.50 -4.43
C ALA A 60 -8.05 -6.62 -3.88
N ASP A 61 -7.29 -7.58 -4.40
CA ASP A 61 -5.92 -7.89 -3.98
C ASP A 61 -4.87 -7.36 -4.99
N LYS A 62 -5.29 -6.57 -5.98
CA LYS A 62 -4.39 -5.92 -6.93
C LYS A 62 -3.83 -4.61 -6.34
N PRO A 63 -2.56 -4.27 -6.59
CA PRO A 63 -2.04 -2.97 -6.22
C PRO A 63 -2.82 -1.84 -6.88
N ALA A 64 -3.06 -0.79 -6.12
CA ALA A 64 -3.91 0.30 -6.58
C ALA A 64 -3.55 1.64 -5.97
N ARG A 65 -3.96 2.70 -6.65
CA ARG A 65 -3.98 4.07 -6.15
C ARG A 65 -5.40 4.62 -6.27
N LEU A 66 -5.90 5.16 -5.16
CA LEU A 66 -7.17 5.86 -5.12
C LEU A 66 -6.93 7.37 -5.28
N ILE A 67 -7.82 8.04 -5.99
CA ILE A 67 -7.85 9.49 -6.16
C ILE A 67 -9.28 9.94 -5.90
N ILE A 68 -9.48 10.96 -5.08
CA ILE A 68 -10.80 11.50 -4.78
C ILE A 68 -10.80 12.98 -5.14
N ASN A 69 -11.68 13.36 -6.07
CA ASN A 69 -12.01 14.75 -6.35
C ASN A 69 -13.21 15.14 -5.50
N TYR A 70 -13.14 16.26 -4.80
CA TYR A 70 -14.19 16.66 -3.87
C TYR A 70 -14.29 18.17 -3.74
N GLU A 71 -15.35 18.61 -3.09
CA GLU A 71 -15.51 19.96 -2.56
C GLU A 71 -15.73 19.90 -1.05
N THR A 72 -15.48 21.03 -0.39
CA THR A 72 -15.77 21.19 1.04
C THR A 72 -16.81 22.27 1.17
N GLY A 73 -17.94 21.94 1.80
CA GLY A 73 -18.97 22.91 2.11
C GLY A 73 -18.52 23.92 3.18
N PRO A 74 -19.30 25.00 3.36
CA PRO A 74 -18.94 26.10 4.25
C PRO A 74 -18.81 25.68 5.72
N ARG A 75 -19.40 24.56 6.12
CA ARG A 75 -19.35 24.03 7.50
C ARG A 75 -18.45 22.80 7.63
N GLY A 76 -17.69 22.47 6.58
CA GLY A 76 -16.85 21.27 6.52
C GLY A 76 -17.55 20.04 5.94
N GLU A 77 -18.66 20.22 5.20
CA GLU A 77 -19.36 19.14 4.54
C GLU A 77 -18.48 18.51 3.45
N PHE A 78 -18.37 17.18 3.46
CA PHE A 78 -17.64 16.42 2.46
C PHE A 78 -18.53 16.17 1.24
N LYS A 79 -18.16 16.74 0.09
CA LYS A 79 -18.90 16.59 -1.17
C LYS A 79 -18.02 15.89 -2.21
N PRO A 80 -18.01 14.55 -2.27
CA PRO A 80 -17.24 13.84 -3.28
C PRO A 80 -17.83 14.07 -4.66
N LEU A 81 -16.98 14.48 -5.61
CA LEU A 81 -17.36 14.67 -7.01
C LEU A 81 -17.10 13.41 -7.82
N SER A 82 -15.93 12.79 -7.62
CA SER A 82 -15.56 11.54 -8.29
C SER A 82 -14.44 10.83 -7.54
N ALA A 83 -14.32 9.54 -7.80
CA ALA A 83 -13.20 8.75 -7.32
C ALA A 83 -12.64 7.87 -8.44
N THR A 84 -11.32 7.84 -8.58
CA THR A 84 -10.62 7.04 -9.58
C THR A 84 -9.76 6.00 -8.89
N ILE A 85 -9.88 4.75 -9.33
CA ILE A 85 -9.01 3.64 -8.90
C ILE A 85 -8.10 3.31 -10.06
N GLU A 86 -6.82 3.65 -9.92
CA GLU A 86 -5.78 3.21 -10.83
C GLU A 86 -5.26 1.84 -10.35
N LEU A 87 -5.52 0.80 -11.12
CA LEU A 87 -4.97 -0.54 -10.88
C LEU A 87 -3.59 -0.64 -11.52
N MET A 88 -2.64 -1.27 -10.82
CA MET A 88 -1.25 -1.30 -11.23
C MET A 88 -0.66 -2.69 -11.10
N GLU A 89 0.28 -3.01 -11.98
CA GLU A 89 1.25 -4.08 -11.76
C GLU A 89 2.49 -3.47 -11.10
N ILE A 90 2.91 -4.05 -9.96
CA ILE A 90 4.14 -3.65 -9.27
C ILE A 90 5.15 -4.76 -9.44
N ARG A 91 6.36 -4.41 -9.86
CA ARG A 91 7.50 -5.32 -9.90
C ARG A 91 8.61 -4.75 -9.00
N PRO A 92 9.25 -5.57 -8.16
CA PRO A 92 10.42 -5.14 -7.42
C PRO A 92 11.51 -4.66 -8.39
N LEU A 93 12.11 -3.50 -8.10
CA LEU A 93 13.29 -3.04 -8.85
C LEU A 93 14.56 -3.70 -8.31
N GLU A 94 14.64 -3.86 -7.00
CA GLU A 94 15.76 -4.47 -6.28
C GLU A 94 15.23 -5.06 -4.97
N THR A 95 15.87 -6.10 -4.47
CA THR A 95 15.61 -6.65 -3.13
C THR A 95 16.94 -6.82 -2.41
N PHE A 96 17.08 -6.13 -1.28
CA PHE A 96 18.23 -6.29 -0.39
C PHE A 96 17.74 -6.42 1.05
N THR A 97 18.49 -7.16 1.85
CA THR A 97 18.20 -7.35 3.28
C THR A 97 19.13 -6.45 4.08
N VAL A 98 18.56 -5.64 4.98
CA VAL A 98 19.32 -4.86 5.95
C VAL A 98 19.33 -5.61 7.26
N PHE A 99 20.52 -5.98 7.75
CA PHE A 99 20.67 -6.66 9.03
C PHE A 99 20.68 -5.64 10.17
N ALA A 100 20.06 -6.01 11.29
CA ALA A 100 20.01 -5.16 12.47
C ALA A 100 21.39 -4.93 13.11
N SER A 101 22.35 -5.84 12.88
CA SER A 101 23.73 -5.72 13.34
C SER A 101 24.71 -6.40 12.36
N LYS A 102 25.98 -5.99 12.43
CA LYS A 102 27.07 -6.65 11.68
C LYS A 102 27.28 -8.10 12.09
N GLU A 103 26.90 -8.48 13.30
CA GLU A 103 27.02 -9.86 13.78
C GLU A 103 26.02 -10.78 13.08
N GLU A 104 24.77 -10.33 12.92
CA GLU A 104 23.75 -11.06 12.15
C GLU A 104 24.11 -11.15 10.67
N GLU A 105 24.64 -10.08 10.10
CA GLU A 105 25.19 -10.07 8.73
C GLU A 105 26.32 -11.09 8.56
N LYS A 106 27.31 -11.08 9.47
CA LYS A 106 28.42 -12.05 9.46
C LYS A 106 27.92 -13.49 9.63
N LYS A 107 26.93 -13.71 10.49
CA LYS A 107 26.37 -15.05 10.75
C LYS A 107 25.69 -15.60 9.51
N LYS A 108 24.90 -14.78 8.81
CA LYS A 108 24.26 -15.19 7.56
C LYS A 108 25.29 -15.41 6.46
N LEU A 109 26.27 -14.51 6.31
CA LEU A 109 27.34 -14.66 5.32
C LEU A 109 28.16 -15.94 5.53
N LYS A 110 28.46 -16.29 6.80
CA LYS A 110 29.12 -17.56 7.13
C LYS A 110 28.28 -18.77 6.73
N ALA A 111 26.97 -18.75 7.03
CA ALA A 111 26.07 -19.85 6.66
C ALA A 111 25.94 -20.00 5.13
N GLU A 112 25.81 -18.90 4.41
CA GLU A 112 25.77 -18.89 2.94
C GLU A 112 27.09 -19.41 2.34
N LEU A 113 28.24 -19.01 2.91
CA LEU A 113 29.55 -19.49 2.49
C LEU A 113 29.74 -20.99 2.75
N GLU A 114 29.33 -21.48 3.92
CA GLU A 114 29.37 -22.91 4.25
C GLU A 114 28.53 -23.75 3.27
N GLU A 115 27.33 -23.27 2.90
CA GLU A 115 26.48 -23.95 1.92
C GLU A 115 27.10 -23.95 0.52
N LEU A 116 27.69 -22.82 0.10
CA LEU A 116 28.40 -22.71 -1.17
C LEU A 116 29.61 -23.64 -1.24
N LEU A 117 30.41 -23.72 -0.16
CA LEU A 117 31.56 -24.62 -0.09
C LEU A 117 31.14 -26.09 -0.16
N LYS A 118 30.02 -26.45 0.45
CA LYS A 118 29.45 -27.79 0.34
C LYS A 118 29.07 -28.12 -1.11
N LYS A 119 28.36 -27.21 -1.78
CA LYS A 119 27.96 -27.35 -3.19
C LYS A 119 29.17 -27.40 -4.13
N ALA A 120 30.18 -26.56 -3.91
CA ALA A 120 31.41 -26.56 -4.71
C ALA A 120 32.13 -27.91 -4.61
N LYS A 121 32.24 -28.47 -3.40
CA LYS A 121 32.81 -29.80 -3.18
C LYS A 121 32.02 -30.91 -3.90
N GLU A 122 30.69 -30.84 -3.89
CA GLU A 122 29.82 -31.78 -4.62
C GLU A 122 30.02 -31.69 -6.15
N LEU A 123 30.28 -30.47 -6.65
CA LEU A 123 30.52 -30.21 -8.07
C LEU A 123 32.00 -30.37 -8.49
N GLY A 124 32.89 -30.72 -7.56
CA GLY A 124 34.34 -30.86 -7.82
C GLY A 124 35.08 -29.55 -8.08
N ILE A 125 34.48 -28.40 -7.75
CA ILE A 125 35.06 -27.07 -7.94
C ILE A 125 36.03 -26.78 -6.79
N SER A 126 37.27 -26.45 -7.13
CA SER A 126 38.32 -26.07 -6.17
C SER A 126 38.39 -24.56 -6.03
N LEU A 127 38.57 -24.07 -4.80
CA LEU A 127 38.80 -22.64 -4.55
C LEU A 127 40.02 -22.08 -5.30
N LYS A 128 41.00 -22.94 -5.64
CA LYS A 128 42.20 -22.55 -6.42
C LYS A 128 41.89 -22.14 -7.86
N GLU A 129 40.69 -22.45 -8.36
CA GLU A 129 40.25 -22.07 -9.71
C GLU A 129 39.71 -20.64 -9.77
N LEU A 130 39.57 -19.97 -8.61
CA LEU A 130 39.04 -18.60 -8.48
C LEU A 130 40.11 -17.53 -8.21
N GLU A 131 41.38 -17.93 -8.05
CA GLU A 131 42.56 -17.05 -7.89
C GLU A 131 43.07 -16.56 -9.25
#